data_AF-A0A7X8EMJ3-F1
#
_entry.id   AF-A0A7X8EMJ3-F1
#
_cell.length_a   1.000
_cell.length_b   1.000
_cell.length_c   1.000
_cell.angle_alpha   90.00
_cell.angle_beta   90.00
_cell.angle_gamma   90.00
#
_symmetry.space_group_name_H-M   'P 1'
#
loop_
_entity.id
_entity.type
_entity.pdbx_description
1 polymer ?
#
loop_
_entity_poly.entity_id
_entity_poly.type
_entity_poly.pdbx_seq_one_letter_code
_entity_poly.pdbx_strand_id
1 'polypeptide(L)'
;MLVMICYAIGDIVSYKTKAVFSMIFVTGIVFLVGFWYGFPKDIFQKTGLMAYAAVGLPIIITHMGTLMKLRDIKQEWKTVIIAVVGLIALSIGLFYVAGPFLGREMALTAAGPVSGGIVATIIVSEAAKNVGMEHLAVFATLILVLQNFVGLPIASFCLKIESRRLLGEYRSGAAEGVKKGADPKSDPEIPTFRLFPALPKGLQTPFVLLAKIAIASWLALLAAQYFNEFIIAKGMPYLQIHKFVMALIMGIILYEVGFLEHKILDKANSMGYAMFFCLIFIWASLPQATPELVRSLVTPLVLAFGVSVIAIAISTFFTSKLLGYSWAMATAIAVNCLFGFPANFILTNEVINATCETDEEKDHCMTWLLPKMLVGGFTTVTIGSVILAGYLAQIIETLAK
;
A
#
# COMPACT_ATOMS: atom_id res chain seq x y z
N MET A 1 21.85 11.58 -7.16
CA MET A 1 22.91 10.56 -7.06
C MET A 1 22.78 9.71 -5.79
N LEU A 2 22.94 10.25 -4.58
CA LEU A 2 22.89 9.46 -3.33
C LEU A 2 21.65 8.56 -3.24
N VAL A 3 20.45 9.13 -3.45
CA VAL A 3 19.18 8.38 -3.43
C VAL A 3 19.16 7.23 -4.43
N MET A 4 19.67 7.47 -5.65
CA MET A 4 19.74 6.44 -6.69
C MET A 4 20.70 5.32 -6.32
N ILE A 5 21.84 5.65 -5.69
CA ILE A 5 22.80 4.65 -5.19
C ILE A 5 22.15 3.79 -4.10
N CYS A 6 21.41 4.41 -3.16
CA CYS A 6 20.68 3.67 -2.13
C CYS A 6 19.67 2.69 -2.73
N TYR A 7 18.91 3.12 -3.75
CA TYR A 7 17.95 2.26 -4.43
C TYR A 7 18.64 1.12 -5.18
N ALA A 8 19.74 1.41 -5.87
CA ALA A 8 20.52 0.40 -6.58
C ALA A 8 21.09 -0.67 -5.63
N ILE A 9 21.56 -0.26 -4.44
CA ILE A 9 21.96 -1.21 -3.38
C ILE A 9 20.76 -2.09 -2.99
N GLY A 10 19.59 -1.48 -2.81
CA GLY A 10 18.35 -2.20 -2.52
C GLY A 10 18.00 -3.24 -3.59
N ASP A 11 18.02 -2.86 -4.86
CA ASP A 11 17.76 -3.76 -6.00
C ASP A 11 18.78 -4.89 -6.08
N ILE A 12 20.07 -4.60 -5.92
CA ILE A 12 21.14 -5.62 -5.99
C ILE A 12 20.96 -6.66 -4.87
N VAL A 13 20.66 -6.22 -3.65
CA VAL A 13 20.45 -7.12 -2.52
C VAL A 13 19.15 -7.92 -2.70
N SER A 14 18.07 -7.26 -3.12
CA SER A 14 16.80 -7.92 -3.45
C SER A 14 17.01 -9.04 -4.48
N TYR A 15 17.67 -8.72 -5.60
CA TYR A 15 17.96 -9.68 -6.66
C TYR A 15 18.78 -10.87 -6.15
N LYS A 16 19.89 -10.61 -5.45
CA LYS A 16 20.76 -11.67 -4.90
C LYS A 16 20.05 -12.54 -3.88
N THR A 17 19.12 -11.95 -3.11
CA THR A 17 18.36 -12.66 -2.07
C THR A 17 17.06 -13.24 -2.61
N LYS A 18 16.79 -13.16 -3.92
CA LYS A 18 15.54 -13.61 -4.56
C LYS A 18 14.32 -13.05 -3.85
N ALA A 19 14.32 -11.74 -3.60
CA ALA A 19 13.31 -10.98 -2.87
C ALA A 19 13.12 -11.39 -1.39
N VAL A 20 14.06 -12.11 -0.74
CA VAL A 20 13.91 -12.45 0.70
C VAL A 20 13.92 -11.18 1.53
N PHE A 21 14.83 -10.27 1.18
CA PHE A 21 14.79 -8.90 1.63
C PHE A 21 14.35 -8.03 0.45
N SER A 22 13.20 -7.34 0.60
CA SER A 22 12.69 -6.50 -0.49
C SER A 22 13.60 -5.31 -0.75
N MET A 23 13.57 -4.77 -1.97
CA MET A 23 14.35 -3.56 -2.29
C MET A 23 13.99 -2.42 -1.34
N ILE A 24 12.71 -2.29 -1.01
CA ILE A 24 12.21 -1.27 -0.08
C ILE A 24 12.77 -1.50 1.33
N PHE A 25 12.76 -2.74 1.82
CA PHE A 25 13.30 -3.05 3.14
C PHE A 25 14.78 -2.69 3.24
N VAL A 26 15.59 -3.12 2.27
CA VAL A 26 17.04 -2.85 2.26
C VAL A 26 17.33 -1.37 2.11
N THR A 27 16.65 -0.70 1.18
CA THR A 27 16.80 0.75 0.95
C THR A 27 16.43 1.54 2.21
N GLY A 28 15.36 1.14 2.90
CA GLY A 28 14.96 1.73 4.16
C GLY A 28 16.04 1.64 5.23
N ILE A 29 16.72 0.48 5.36
CA ILE A 29 17.83 0.30 6.32
C ILE A 29 18.99 1.22 5.94
N VAL A 30 19.36 1.25 4.66
CA VAL A 30 20.45 2.09 4.15
C VAL A 30 20.18 3.57 4.45
N PHE A 31 18.95 4.06 4.23
CA PHE A 31 18.59 5.43 4.57
C PHE A 31 18.55 5.67 6.07
N LEU A 32 17.94 4.79 6.85
CA LEU A 32 17.83 4.95 8.31
C LEU A 32 19.22 5.06 8.94
N VAL A 33 20.10 4.10 8.63
CA VAL A 33 21.50 4.13 9.08
C VAL A 33 22.22 5.34 8.48
N GLY A 34 22.02 5.65 7.20
CA GLY A 34 22.59 6.83 6.56
C GLY A 34 22.27 8.14 7.30
N PHE A 35 21.03 8.32 7.74
CA PHE A 35 20.62 9.50 8.52
C PHE A 35 21.24 9.54 9.91
N TRP A 36 21.58 8.40 10.50
CA TRP A 36 22.31 8.34 11.78
C TRP A 36 23.78 8.73 11.63
N TYR A 37 24.41 8.42 10.49
CA TYR A 37 25.83 8.64 10.25
C TYR A 37 26.16 9.87 9.38
N GLY A 38 25.17 10.71 9.07
CA GLY A 38 25.40 12.05 8.51
C GLY A 38 24.75 12.37 7.17
N PHE A 39 23.81 11.55 6.67
CA PHE A 39 22.99 11.98 5.53
C PHE A 39 22.18 13.25 5.87
N PRO A 40 22.06 14.22 4.94
CA PRO A 40 21.24 15.40 5.18
C PRO A 40 19.78 15.01 5.41
N LYS A 41 19.22 15.39 6.57
CA LYS A 41 17.84 15.06 6.96
C LYS A 41 16.80 15.65 6.01
N ASP A 42 17.16 16.71 5.28
CA ASP A 42 16.33 17.44 4.33
C ASP A 42 16.70 17.15 2.86
N ILE A 43 17.42 16.05 2.60
CA ILE A 43 17.91 15.70 1.26
C ILE A 43 16.77 15.66 0.23
N PHE A 44 15.60 15.12 0.58
CA PHE A 44 14.48 14.96 -0.34
C PHE A 44 13.80 16.29 -0.69
N GLN A 45 13.80 17.24 0.24
CA GLN A 45 13.25 18.58 0.05
C GLN A 45 14.21 19.44 -0.78
N LYS A 46 15.50 19.50 -0.41
CA LYS A 46 16.51 20.29 -1.12
C LYS A 46 16.73 19.88 -2.57
N THR A 47 16.54 18.61 -2.87
CA THR A 47 16.69 18.07 -4.24
C THR A 47 15.43 18.19 -5.09
N GLY A 48 14.33 18.72 -4.54
CA GLY A 48 13.03 18.80 -5.23
C GLY A 48 12.32 17.44 -5.41
N LEU A 49 12.90 16.35 -4.90
CA LEU A 49 12.35 14.99 -5.06
C LEU A 49 10.95 14.86 -4.45
N MET A 50 10.68 15.54 -3.33
CA MET A 50 9.34 15.57 -2.71
C MET A 50 8.28 16.19 -3.63
N ALA A 51 8.62 17.24 -4.38
CA ALA A 51 7.68 17.89 -5.29
C ALA A 51 7.34 16.98 -6.47
N TYR A 52 8.35 16.32 -7.04
CA TYR A 52 8.14 15.31 -8.09
C TYR A 52 7.33 14.12 -7.59
N ALA A 53 7.61 13.63 -6.38
CA ALA A 53 6.84 12.56 -5.77
C ALA A 53 5.36 12.94 -5.63
N ALA A 54 5.07 14.16 -5.17
CA ALA A 54 3.71 14.65 -4.98
C ALA A 54 2.89 14.69 -6.27
N VAL A 55 3.51 15.03 -7.40
CA VAL A 55 2.86 15.03 -8.73
C VAL A 55 2.79 13.62 -9.32
N GLY A 56 3.85 12.82 -9.14
CA GLY A 56 3.96 11.47 -9.69
C GLY A 56 3.04 10.46 -9.02
N LEU A 57 2.75 10.62 -7.72
CA LEU A 57 1.98 9.64 -6.97
C LEU A 57 0.53 9.47 -7.46
N PRO A 58 -0.26 10.54 -7.70
CA PRO A 58 -1.54 10.44 -8.39
C PRO A 58 -1.43 9.75 -9.76
N ILE A 59 -0.39 10.09 -10.54
CA ILE A 59 -0.15 9.52 -11.87
C ILE A 59 0.05 8.01 -11.82
N ILE A 60 0.89 7.51 -10.92
CA ILE A 60 1.09 6.05 -10.80
C ILE A 60 -0.19 5.36 -10.35
N ILE A 61 -0.93 5.95 -9.42
CA ILE A 61 -2.15 5.32 -8.92
C ILE A 61 -3.23 5.27 -10.00
N THR A 62 -3.36 6.32 -10.82
CA THR A 62 -4.23 6.31 -12.00
C THR A 62 -3.74 5.29 -13.04
N HIS A 63 -2.42 5.14 -13.24
CA HIS A 63 -1.85 4.11 -14.12
C HIS A 63 -2.21 2.71 -13.65
N MET A 64 -2.16 2.46 -12.33
CA MET A 64 -2.54 1.16 -11.79
C MET A 64 -4.00 0.84 -12.01
N GLY A 65 -4.86 1.87 -12.04
CA GLY A 65 -6.24 1.71 -12.49
C GLY A 65 -6.35 1.16 -13.91
N THR A 66 -5.38 1.45 -14.79
CA THR A 66 -5.33 0.89 -16.16
C THR A 66 -4.87 -0.57 -16.21
N LEU A 67 -4.34 -1.12 -15.10
CA LEU A 67 -3.90 -2.52 -15.00
C LEU A 67 -5.04 -3.47 -14.62
N MET A 68 -6.21 -2.93 -14.23
CA MET A 68 -7.30 -3.70 -13.63
C MET A 68 -8.61 -3.42 -14.36
N LYS A 69 -9.47 -4.45 -14.49
CA LYS A 69 -10.85 -4.26 -14.94
C LYS A 69 -11.77 -3.98 -13.77
N LEU A 70 -12.87 -3.29 -14.04
CA LEU A 70 -13.91 -3.01 -13.05
C LEU A 70 -14.56 -4.31 -12.55
N ARG A 71 -14.57 -5.35 -13.40
CA ARG A 71 -14.98 -6.71 -13.04
C ARG A 71 -14.07 -7.32 -11.97
N ASP A 72 -12.77 -7.12 -12.08
CA ASP A 72 -11.78 -7.71 -11.17
C ASP A 72 -11.99 -7.17 -9.76
N ILE A 73 -12.19 -5.85 -9.62
CA ILE A 73 -12.45 -5.22 -8.30
C ILE A 73 -13.75 -5.71 -7.67
N LYS A 74 -14.82 -5.88 -8.46
CA LYS A 74 -16.08 -6.43 -7.96
C LYS A 74 -15.90 -7.87 -7.42
N GLN A 75 -14.95 -8.62 -7.97
CA GLN A 75 -14.64 -9.98 -7.53
C GLN A 75 -13.79 -9.99 -6.24
N GLU A 76 -13.16 -8.88 -5.85
CA GLU A 76 -12.30 -8.77 -4.67
C GLU A 76 -13.01 -8.44 -3.35
N TRP A 77 -14.34 -8.64 -3.25
CA TRP A 77 -15.07 -8.42 -2.00
C TRP A 77 -14.54 -9.28 -0.82
N LYS A 78 -14.07 -10.50 -1.11
CA LYS A 78 -13.41 -11.37 -0.11
C LYS A 78 -12.13 -10.75 0.42
N THR A 79 -11.35 -10.13 -0.45
CA THR A 79 -10.12 -9.41 -0.09
C THR A 79 -10.43 -8.24 0.85
N VAL A 80 -11.49 -7.48 0.59
CA VAL A 80 -11.96 -6.41 1.49
C VAL A 80 -12.28 -6.97 2.88
N ILE A 81 -13.02 -8.07 2.96
CA ILE A 81 -13.37 -8.71 4.25
C ILE A 81 -12.10 -9.15 5.00
N ILE A 82 -11.16 -9.83 4.33
CA ILE A 82 -9.90 -10.26 4.96
C ILE A 82 -9.14 -9.06 5.52
N ALA A 83 -9.05 -7.99 4.74
CA ALA A 83 -8.32 -6.79 5.12
C ALA A 83 -8.98 -6.09 6.33
N VAL A 84 -10.31 -5.98 6.35
CA VAL A 84 -11.07 -5.42 7.49
C VAL A 84 -10.96 -6.31 8.73
N VAL A 85 -11.06 -7.63 8.60
CA VAL A 85 -10.91 -8.55 9.74
C VAL A 85 -9.51 -8.45 10.34
N GLY A 86 -8.47 -8.40 9.51
CA GLY A 86 -7.10 -8.20 9.98
C GLY A 86 -6.94 -6.87 10.74
N LEU A 87 -7.54 -5.80 10.23
CA LEU A 87 -7.56 -4.49 10.88
C LEU A 87 -8.32 -4.49 12.22
N ILE A 88 -9.45 -5.18 12.31
CA ILE A 88 -10.20 -5.29 13.57
C ILE A 88 -9.38 -6.13 14.56
N ALA A 89 -8.81 -7.25 14.11
CA ALA A 89 -8.04 -8.15 14.95
C ALA A 89 -6.78 -7.47 15.53
N LEU A 90 -6.02 -6.72 14.72
CA LEU A 90 -4.86 -5.98 15.25
C LEU A 90 -5.28 -4.92 16.27
N SER A 91 -6.43 -4.26 16.06
CA SER A 91 -6.92 -3.21 16.96
C SER A 91 -7.35 -3.81 18.30
N ILE A 92 -8.08 -4.93 18.27
CA ILE A 92 -8.45 -5.70 19.46
C ILE A 92 -7.19 -6.22 20.17
N GLY A 93 -6.22 -6.75 19.42
CA GLY A 93 -4.95 -7.22 19.95
C GLY A 93 -4.21 -6.10 20.69
N LEU A 94 -4.03 -4.94 20.06
CA LEU A 94 -3.38 -3.80 20.69
C LEU A 94 -4.12 -3.35 21.95
N PHE A 95 -5.45 -3.24 21.91
CA PHE A 95 -6.22 -2.76 23.06
C PHE A 95 -6.23 -3.74 24.24
N TYR A 96 -6.51 -5.02 24.00
CA TYR A 96 -6.71 -6.01 25.06
C TYR A 96 -5.43 -6.76 25.46
N VAL A 97 -4.53 -7.01 24.52
CA VAL A 97 -3.30 -7.78 24.77
C VAL A 97 -2.13 -6.85 25.04
N ALA A 98 -1.90 -5.83 24.21
CA ALA A 98 -0.79 -4.90 24.42
C ALA A 98 -1.11 -3.82 25.47
N GLY A 99 -2.36 -3.39 25.58
CA GLY A 99 -2.84 -2.34 26.50
C GLY A 99 -2.41 -2.51 27.96
N PRO A 100 -2.52 -3.71 28.57
CA PRO A 100 -2.04 -3.94 29.94
C PRO A 100 -0.53 -3.73 30.14
N PHE A 101 0.29 -3.92 29.10
CA PHE A 101 1.75 -3.78 29.17
C PHE A 101 2.23 -2.39 28.73
N LEU A 102 1.59 -1.80 27.72
CA LEU A 102 1.93 -0.48 27.18
C LEU A 102 1.26 0.67 27.93
N GLY A 103 0.17 0.41 28.63
CA GLY A 103 -0.79 1.43 29.02
C GLY A 103 -1.80 1.70 27.89
N ARG A 104 -3.03 2.06 28.29
CA ARG A 104 -4.15 2.27 27.34
C ARG A 104 -3.85 3.34 26.31
N GLU A 105 -3.24 4.44 26.72
CA GLU A 105 -2.93 5.58 25.86
C GLU A 105 -1.94 5.20 24.76
N MET A 106 -0.80 4.60 25.10
CA MET A 106 0.17 4.11 24.10
C MET A 106 -0.42 3.05 23.18
N ALA A 107 -1.24 2.13 23.68
CA ALA A 107 -1.88 1.12 22.85
C ALA A 107 -2.88 1.70 21.84
N LEU A 108 -3.70 2.67 22.26
CA LEU A 108 -4.60 3.42 21.37
C LEU A 108 -3.80 4.23 20.35
N THR A 109 -2.71 4.87 20.80
CA THR A 109 -1.84 5.63 19.92
C THR A 109 -1.16 4.76 18.88
N ALA A 110 -0.78 3.52 19.23
CA ALA A 110 -0.15 2.59 18.30
C ALA A 110 -1.10 2.12 17.19
N ALA A 111 -2.39 1.94 17.49
CA ALA A 111 -3.34 1.38 16.55
C ALA A 111 -3.53 2.23 15.28
N GLY A 112 -3.45 3.56 15.38
CA GLY A 112 -3.55 4.45 14.22
C GLY A 112 -2.43 4.21 13.18
N PRO A 113 -1.16 4.45 13.53
CA PRO A 113 -0.04 4.24 12.61
C PRO A 113 0.03 2.81 12.08
N VAL A 114 -0.04 1.78 12.95
CA VAL A 114 0.03 0.35 12.57
C VAL A 114 -1.04 -0.04 11.54
N SER A 115 -2.21 0.61 11.59
CA SER A 115 -3.31 0.32 10.67
C SER A 115 -3.27 1.11 9.36
N GLY A 116 -2.53 2.21 9.29
CA GLY A 116 -3.01 3.36 8.55
C GLY A 116 -2.04 4.31 7.91
N GLY A 117 -0.74 4.09 8.07
CA GLY A 117 0.26 4.95 7.45
C GLY A 117 0.12 6.42 7.90
N ILE A 118 0.45 7.34 7.00
CA ILE A 118 0.69 8.75 7.35
C ILE A 118 -0.57 9.44 7.89
N VAL A 119 -1.73 9.27 7.25
CA VAL A 119 -2.96 10.01 7.61
C VAL A 119 -3.45 9.62 9.00
N ALA A 120 -3.56 8.32 9.28
CA ALA A 120 -3.97 7.83 10.59
C ALA A 120 -2.99 8.25 11.70
N THR A 121 -1.70 8.27 11.39
CA THR A 121 -0.67 8.77 12.31
C THR A 121 -0.88 10.24 12.65
N ILE A 122 -1.19 11.08 11.66
CA ILE A 122 -1.45 12.50 11.89
C ILE A 122 -2.64 12.69 12.83
N ILE A 123 -3.77 12.04 12.55
CA ILE A 123 -5.01 12.16 13.34
C ILE A 123 -4.75 11.82 14.82
N VAL A 124 -4.13 10.67 15.08
CA VAL A 124 -3.87 10.21 16.45
C VAL A 124 -2.79 11.05 17.14
N SER A 125 -1.77 11.50 16.40
CA SER A 125 -0.72 12.38 16.94
C SER A 125 -1.27 13.76 17.31
N GLU A 126 -2.21 14.30 16.55
CA GLU A 126 -2.86 15.57 16.82
C GLU A 126 -3.76 15.46 18.05
N ALA A 127 -4.58 14.41 18.15
CA ALA A 127 -5.39 14.13 19.32
C ALA A 127 -4.53 14.01 20.60
N ALA A 128 -3.40 13.30 20.53
CA ALA A 128 -2.46 13.19 21.65
C ALA A 128 -1.84 14.55 22.06
N LYS A 129 -1.51 15.40 21.08
CA LYS A 129 -1.00 16.76 21.36
C LYS A 129 -2.05 17.65 22.00
N ASN A 130 -3.32 17.55 21.57
CA ASN A 130 -4.42 18.34 22.12
C ASN A 130 -4.65 18.09 23.61
N VAL A 131 -4.30 16.89 24.09
CA VAL A 131 -4.39 16.51 25.51
C VAL A 131 -3.07 16.63 26.27
N GLY A 132 -2.05 17.27 25.68
CA GLY A 132 -0.75 17.49 26.32
C GLY A 132 0.17 16.26 26.38
N MET A 133 -0.16 15.17 25.68
CA MET A 133 0.60 13.91 25.68
C MET A 133 1.56 13.80 24.48
N GLU A 134 2.47 14.77 24.34
CA GLU A 134 3.37 14.85 23.18
C GLU A 134 4.24 13.60 22.96
N HIS A 135 4.62 12.90 24.04
CA HIS A 135 5.39 11.66 23.97
C HIS A 135 4.67 10.56 23.16
N LEU A 136 3.33 10.55 23.14
CA LEU A 136 2.53 9.62 22.34
C LEU A 136 2.61 9.96 20.84
N ALA A 137 2.61 11.24 20.48
CA ALA A 137 2.79 11.65 19.08
C ALA A 137 4.19 11.25 18.54
N VAL A 138 5.22 11.33 19.39
CA VAL A 138 6.56 10.84 19.07
C VAL A 138 6.56 9.32 18.88
N PHE A 139 5.87 8.58 19.76
CA PHE A 139 5.70 7.13 19.62
C PHE A 139 4.95 6.74 18.33
N ALA A 140 3.86 7.43 18.01
CA ALA A 140 3.08 7.21 16.79
C ALA A 140 3.93 7.40 15.52
N THR A 141 4.74 8.45 15.53
CA THR A 141 5.69 8.76 14.45
C THR A 141 6.72 7.64 14.29
N LEU A 142 7.28 7.13 15.38
CA LEU A 142 8.22 6.00 15.29
C LEU A 142 7.59 4.73 14.73
N ILE A 143 6.34 4.42 15.11
CA ILE A 143 5.63 3.28 14.54
C ILE A 143 5.48 3.47 13.02
N LEU A 144 5.06 4.65 12.57
CA LEU A 144 4.94 4.97 11.15
C LEU A 144 6.26 4.78 10.39
N VAL A 145 7.39 5.15 11.00
CA VAL A 145 8.72 4.97 10.40
C VAL A 145 9.10 3.49 10.34
N LEU A 146 8.81 2.74 11.40
CA LEU A 146 9.35 1.39 11.59
C LEU A 146 8.45 0.27 11.06
N GLN A 147 7.16 0.53 10.83
CA GLN A 147 6.18 -0.48 10.44
C GLN A 147 6.54 -1.20 9.12
N ASN A 148 7.16 -0.49 8.18
CA ASN A 148 7.59 -1.08 6.90
C ASN A 148 8.61 -2.20 7.13
N PHE A 149 9.49 -2.05 8.12
CA PHE A 149 10.49 -3.07 8.43
C PHE A 149 9.90 -4.34 9.06
N VAL A 150 8.68 -4.25 9.58
CA VAL A 150 7.95 -5.41 10.12
C VAL A 150 7.05 -6.02 9.04
N GLY A 151 6.27 -5.20 8.35
CA GLY A 151 5.28 -5.67 7.39
C GLY A 151 5.88 -6.26 6.12
N LEU A 152 6.93 -5.65 5.57
CA LEU A 152 7.50 -6.06 4.28
C LEU A 152 8.09 -7.49 4.29
N PRO A 153 8.88 -7.91 5.29
CA PRO A 153 9.37 -9.30 5.34
C PRO A 153 8.24 -10.33 5.40
N ILE A 154 7.20 -10.07 6.20
CA ILE A 154 6.06 -10.97 6.36
C ILE A 154 5.27 -11.07 5.04
N ALA A 155 4.98 -9.92 4.43
CA ALA A 155 4.29 -9.86 3.15
C ALA A 155 5.11 -10.54 2.05
N SER A 156 6.43 -10.31 1.99
CA SER A 156 7.31 -10.93 1.00
C SER A 156 7.28 -12.46 1.11
N PHE A 157 7.43 -12.97 2.33
CA PHE A 157 7.38 -14.41 2.60
C PHE A 157 6.04 -15.02 2.18
N CYS A 158 4.94 -14.40 2.59
CA CYS A 158 3.59 -14.88 2.27
C CYS A 158 3.30 -14.83 0.76
N LEU A 159 3.67 -13.74 0.09
CA LEU A 159 3.50 -13.60 -1.36
C LEU A 159 4.34 -14.62 -2.13
N LYS A 160 5.53 -14.99 -1.66
CA LYS A 160 6.32 -16.04 -2.32
C LYS A 160 5.68 -17.40 -2.22
N ILE A 161 5.11 -17.73 -1.06
CA ILE A 161 4.36 -18.99 -0.88
C ILE A 161 3.19 -19.02 -1.86
N GLU A 162 2.44 -17.92 -1.92
CA GLU A 162 1.27 -17.85 -2.80
C GLU A 162 1.65 -17.86 -4.28
N SER A 163 2.68 -17.11 -4.68
CA SER A 163 3.17 -17.11 -6.05
C SER A 163 3.63 -18.50 -6.49
N ARG A 164 4.34 -19.24 -5.62
CA ARG A 164 4.72 -20.64 -5.92
C ARG A 164 3.52 -21.57 -6.03
N ARG A 165 2.48 -21.37 -5.20
CA ARG A 165 1.22 -22.12 -5.31
C ARG A 165 0.55 -21.88 -6.66
N LEU A 166 0.41 -20.61 -7.07
CA LEU A 166 -0.16 -20.22 -8.36
C LEU A 166 0.65 -20.77 -9.53
N LEU A 167 1.98 -20.74 -9.46
CA LEU A 167 2.85 -21.33 -10.47
C LEU A 167 2.66 -22.86 -10.56
N GLY A 168 2.52 -23.55 -9.44
CA GLY A 168 2.21 -24.98 -9.42
C GLY A 168 0.90 -25.29 -10.14
N GLU A 169 -0.14 -24.49 -9.93
CA GLU A 169 -1.44 -24.64 -10.60
C GLU A 169 -1.38 -24.32 -12.09
N TYR A 170 -0.59 -23.31 -12.47
CA TYR A 170 -0.38 -22.94 -13.87
C TYR A 170 0.40 -24.02 -14.63
N ARG A 171 1.55 -24.46 -14.10
CA ARG A 171 2.45 -25.44 -14.74
C ARG A 171 1.84 -26.84 -14.82
N SER A 172 1.00 -27.22 -13.85
CA SER A 172 0.33 -28.53 -13.84
C SER A 172 -0.85 -28.61 -14.81
N GLY A 173 -1.23 -27.52 -15.48
CA GLY A 173 -2.45 -27.47 -16.30
C GLY A 173 -3.74 -27.52 -15.46
N ALA A 174 -3.66 -27.56 -14.12
CA ALA A 174 -4.83 -27.48 -13.24
C ALA A 174 -5.59 -26.15 -13.41
N ALA A 175 -4.87 -25.09 -13.82
CA ALA A 175 -5.46 -23.84 -14.27
C ALA A 175 -6.43 -24.00 -15.47
N GLU A 176 -6.34 -25.09 -16.24
CA GLU A 176 -7.27 -25.44 -17.33
C GLU A 176 -8.49 -26.25 -16.85
N GLY A 177 -8.36 -27.00 -15.76
CA GLY A 177 -9.49 -27.69 -15.11
C GLY A 177 -10.51 -26.73 -14.51
N VAL A 178 -10.06 -25.55 -14.05
CA VAL A 178 -10.93 -24.45 -13.58
C VAL A 178 -11.56 -23.66 -14.74
N LYS A 179 -11.01 -23.75 -15.97
CA LYS A 179 -11.56 -23.05 -17.16
C LYS A 179 -12.93 -23.58 -17.60
N LYS A 180 -13.37 -24.76 -17.17
CA LYS A 180 -14.66 -25.35 -17.60
C LYS A 180 -15.90 -24.76 -16.92
N GLY A 181 -15.75 -23.87 -15.93
CA GLY A 181 -16.88 -23.26 -15.22
C GLY A 181 -16.83 -21.73 -15.06
N ALA A 182 -15.79 -21.06 -15.58
CA ALA A 182 -15.65 -19.61 -15.46
C ALA A 182 -15.76 -18.94 -16.84
N ASP A 183 -16.58 -17.90 -16.89
CA ASP A 183 -16.77 -16.95 -18.00
C ASP A 183 -15.42 -16.63 -18.68
N PRO A 184 -15.34 -16.47 -20.03
CA PRO A 184 -14.08 -16.27 -20.73
C PRO A 184 -13.24 -15.19 -20.05
N LYS A 185 -11.96 -15.51 -19.75
CA LYS A 185 -11.01 -14.51 -19.27
C LYS A 185 -10.97 -13.40 -20.32
N SER A 186 -11.41 -12.21 -19.93
CA SER A 186 -11.50 -11.07 -20.84
C SER A 186 -10.08 -10.55 -21.06
N ASP A 187 -9.69 -10.36 -22.32
CA ASP A 187 -8.35 -9.88 -22.70
C ASP A 187 -7.99 -8.59 -21.93
N PRO A 188 -6.96 -8.58 -21.07
CA PRO A 188 -6.58 -7.41 -20.26
C PRO A 188 -6.23 -6.17 -21.10
N GLU A 189 -5.94 -6.31 -22.39
CA GLU A 189 -5.73 -5.15 -23.28
C GLU A 189 -7.03 -4.51 -23.78
N ILE A 190 -8.15 -5.24 -23.71
CA ILE A 190 -9.44 -4.80 -24.26
C ILE A 190 -10.38 -4.38 -23.13
N PRO A 191 -10.76 -3.08 -23.09
CA PRO A 191 -11.72 -2.58 -22.10
C PRO A 191 -13.13 -3.10 -22.36
N THR A 192 -13.95 -3.17 -21.31
CA THR A 192 -15.28 -3.82 -21.35
C THR A 192 -16.35 -2.92 -21.98
N PHE A 193 -16.33 -1.62 -21.69
CA PHE A 193 -17.42 -0.69 -22.04
C PHE A 193 -17.09 0.27 -23.20
N ARG A 194 -15.83 0.30 -23.66
CA ARG A 194 -15.25 1.07 -24.78
C ARG A 194 -16.19 2.10 -25.43
N LEU A 195 -16.22 3.32 -24.87
CA LEU A 195 -16.94 4.47 -25.43
C LEU A 195 -16.07 5.27 -26.40
N PHE A 196 -14.77 5.39 -26.11
CA PHE A 196 -13.79 6.02 -27.01
C PHE A 196 -13.06 4.97 -27.85
N PRO A 197 -12.79 5.25 -29.13
CA PRO A 197 -11.93 4.40 -29.94
C PRO A 197 -10.51 4.39 -29.36
N ALA A 198 -9.81 3.26 -29.48
CA ALA A 198 -8.41 3.20 -29.09
C ALA A 198 -7.59 4.22 -29.88
N LEU A 199 -6.68 4.89 -29.18
CA LEU A 199 -5.77 5.83 -29.81
C LEU A 199 -4.95 5.10 -30.89
N PRO A 200 -4.87 5.62 -32.13
CA PRO A 200 -4.06 5.00 -33.19
C PRO A 200 -2.63 4.78 -32.72
N LYS A 201 -2.02 3.63 -33.06
CA LYS A 201 -0.67 3.27 -32.59
C LYS A 201 0.38 4.35 -32.89
N GLY A 202 0.28 5.05 -34.02
CA GLY A 202 1.19 6.15 -34.38
C GLY A 202 1.08 7.39 -33.49
N LEU A 203 -0.02 7.55 -32.74
CA LEU A 203 -0.23 8.64 -31.78
C LEU A 203 0.04 8.24 -30.32
N GLN A 204 0.30 6.96 -30.05
CA GLN A 204 0.70 6.46 -28.73
C GLN A 204 2.18 6.79 -28.44
N THR A 205 2.55 8.06 -28.60
CA THR A 205 3.89 8.55 -28.26
C THR A 205 3.99 8.80 -26.76
N PRO A 206 5.20 8.73 -26.15
CA PRO A 206 5.37 8.94 -24.72
C PRO A 206 4.70 10.21 -24.20
N PHE A 207 4.82 11.33 -24.91
CA PHE A 207 4.25 12.61 -24.49
C PHE A 207 2.72 12.63 -24.53
N VAL A 208 2.10 12.00 -25.52
CA VAL A 208 0.64 11.91 -25.61
C VAL A 208 0.11 11.04 -24.48
N LEU A 209 0.74 9.87 -24.25
CA LEU A 209 0.34 8.97 -23.17
C LEU A 209 0.51 9.62 -21.78
N LEU A 210 1.64 10.31 -21.56
CA LEU A 210 1.90 11.07 -20.32
C LEU A 210 0.89 12.21 -20.13
N ALA A 211 0.53 12.93 -21.18
CA ALA A 211 -0.49 13.98 -21.09
C ALA A 211 -1.87 13.40 -20.73
N LYS A 212 -2.28 12.30 -21.37
CA LYS A 212 -3.56 11.64 -21.10
C LYS A 212 -3.67 11.19 -19.65
N ILE A 213 -2.63 10.53 -19.12
CA ILE A 213 -2.65 10.10 -17.73
C ILE A 213 -2.55 11.27 -16.75
N ALA A 214 -1.77 12.32 -17.06
CA ALA A 214 -1.71 13.50 -16.22
C ALA A 214 -3.08 14.20 -16.12
N ILE A 215 -3.80 14.33 -17.24
CA ILE A 215 -5.17 14.85 -17.28
C ILE A 215 -6.10 13.97 -16.45
N ALA A 216 -6.06 12.65 -16.66
CA ALA A 216 -6.87 11.70 -15.89
C ALA A 216 -6.64 11.80 -14.38
N SER A 217 -5.37 11.90 -13.98
CA SER A 217 -4.96 12.02 -12.57
C SER A 217 -5.42 13.35 -11.98
N TRP A 218 -5.26 14.44 -12.72
CA TRP A 218 -5.71 15.76 -12.29
C TRP A 218 -7.24 15.82 -12.13
N LEU A 219 -8.00 15.28 -13.08
CA LEU A 219 -9.45 15.15 -12.97
C LEU A 219 -9.86 14.32 -11.76
N ALA A 220 -9.12 13.25 -11.45
CA ALA A 220 -9.40 12.45 -10.27
C ALA A 220 -9.17 13.22 -8.96
N LEU A 221 -8.12 14.04 -8.88
CA LEU A 221 -7.87 14.89 -7.71
C LEU A 221 -8.96 15.96 -7.55
N LEU A 222 -9.37 16.60 -8.64
CA LEU A 222 -10.48 17.56 -8.62
C LEU A 222 -11.79 16.88 -8.19
N ALA A 223 -12.09 15.71 -8.74
CA ALA A 223 -13.27 14.94 -8.37
C ALA A 223 -13.26 14.58 -6.87
N ALA A 224 -12.11 14.17 -6.33
CA ALA A 224 -11.96 13.90 -4.89
C ALA A 224 -12.21 15.15 -4.04
N GLN A 225 -11.65 16.30 -4.46
CA GLN A 225 -11.84 17.57 -3.75
C GLN A 225 -13.31 17.97 -3.71
N TYR A 226 -13.97 18.07 -4.88
CA TYR A 226 -15.37 18.47 -4.95
C TYR A 226 -16.30 17.48 -4.24
N PHE A 227 -16.03 16.18 -4.33
CA PHE A 227 -16.79 15.16 -3.63
C PHE A 227 -16.66 15.33 -2.10
N ASN A 228 -15.45 15.49 -1.59
CA ASN A 228 -15.22 15.64 -0.16
C ASN A 228 -15.82 16.96 0.38
N GLU A 229 -15.67 18.07 -0.34
CA GLU A 229 -16.31 19.35 0.01
C GLU A 229 -17.84 19.22 0.07
N PHE A 230 -18.45 18.56 -0.92
CA PHE A 230 -19.90 18.31 -0.94
C PHE A 230 -20.36 17.44 0.24
N ILE A 231 -19.63 16.37 0.55
CA ILE A 231 -19.94 15.45 1.64
C ILE A 231 -19.80 16.14 3.01
N ILE A 232 -18.78 16.98 3.19
CA ILE A 232 -18.62 17.82 4.39
C ILE A 232 -19.79 18.81 4.51
N ALA A 233 -20.16 19.49 3.43
CA ALA A 233 -21.28 20.44 3.42
C ALA A 233 -22.62 19.76 3.75
N LYS A 234 -22.76 18.47 3.46
CA LYS A 234 -23.92 17.63 3.82
C LYS A 234 -23.86 17.07 5.25
N GLY A 235 -22.85 17.42 6.04
CA GLY A 235 -22.69 16.95 7.42
C GLY A 235 -22.30 15.47 7.53
N MET A 236 -21.73 14.87 6.48
CA MET A 236 -21.36 13.45 6.45
C MET A 236 -19.84 13.23 6.35
N PRO A 237 -19.00 13.83 7.23
CA PRO A 237 -17.54 13.83 7.07
C PRO A 237 -16.89 12.42 7.03
N TYR A 238 -17.58 11.40 7.54
CA TYR A 238 -17.15 10.00 7.52
C TYR A 238 -17.21 9.33 6.13
N LEU A 239 -17.89 9.95 5.15
CA LEU A 239 -17.98 9.46 3.77
C LEU A 239 -16.90 10.02 2.83
N GLN A 240 -15.95 10.80 3.35
CA GLN A 240 -14.85 11.33 2.53
C GLN A 240 -14.04 10.20 1.90
N ILE A 241 -13.63 10.41 0.64
CA ILE A 241 -12.77 9.49 -0.10
C ILE A 241 -11.41 10.13 -0.24
N HIS A 242 -10.37 9.39 0.14
CA HIS A 242 -9.01 9.84 -0.04
C HIS A 242 -8.69 10.02 -1.54
N LYS A 243 -7.99 11.10 -1.87
CA LYS A 243 -7.67 11.49 -3.25
C LYS A 243 -7.02 10.38 -4.09
N PHE A 244 -6.24 9.49 -3.47
CA PHE A 244 -5.61 8.37 -4.16
C PHE A 244 -6.56 7.21 -4.49
N VAL A 245 -7.57 6.96 -3.65
CA VAL A 245 -8.63 6.01 -3.99
C VAL A 245 -9.42 6.53 -5.18
N MET A 246 -9.72 7.84 -5.21
CA MET A 246 -10.35 8.46 -6.37
C MET A 246 -9.46 8.39 -7.63
N ALA A 247 -8.14 8.59 -7.49
CA ALA A 247 -7.18 8.44 -8.60
C ALA A 247 -7.20 7.03 -9.21
N LEU A 248 -7.30 6.00 -8.36
CA LEU A 248 -7.43 4.61 -8.80
C LEU A 248 -8.77 4.39 -9.52
N ILE A 249 -9.89 4.77 -8.88
CA ILE A 249 -11.25 4.64 -9.43
C ILE A 249 -11.34 5.32 -10.80
N MET A 250 -10.84 6.55 -10.91
CA MET A 250 -10.82 7.30 -12.17
C MET A 250 -9.94 6.61 -13.22
N GLY A 251 -8.79 6.05 -12.83
CA GLY A 251 -7.93 5.27 -13.71
C GLY A 251 -8.66 4.06 -14.31
N ILE A 252 -9.41 3.32 -13.50
CA ILE A 252 -10.21 2.17 -13.94
C ILE A 252 -11.34 2.62 -14.87
N ILE A 253 -12.09 3.65 -14.48
CA ILE A 253 -13.22 4.17 -15.28
C ILE A 253 -12.72 4.66 -16.64
N LEU A 254 -11.67 5.48 -16.68
CA LEU A 254 -11.16 6.02 -17.93
C LEU A 254 -10.48 4.96 -18.80
N TYR A 255 -9.92 3.90 -18.21
CA TYR A 255 -9.49 2.73 -18.96
C TYR A 255 -10.68 1.96 -19.56
N GLU A 256 -11.70 1.63 -18.75
CA GLU A 256 -12.90 0.89 -19.19
C GLU A 256 -13.72 1.61 -20.27
N VAL A 257 -13.74 2.94 -20.19
CA VAL A 257 -14.39 3.82 -21.17
C VAL A 257 -13.52 3.99 -22.44
N GLY A 258 -12.27 3.51 -22.44
CA GLY A 258 -11.36 3.49 -23.58
C GLY A 258 -10.53 4.77 -23.74
N PHE A 259 -10.61 5.71 -22.79
CA PHE A 259 -9.78 6.92 -22.81
C PHE A 259 -8.33 6.61 -22.45
N LEU A 260 -8.04 5.78 -21.45
CA LEU A 260 -6.68 5.37 -21.09
C LEU A 260 -6.31 4.02 -21.71
N GLU A 261 -5.07 3.90 -22.18
CA GLU A 261 -4.51 2.62 -22.62
C GLU A 261 -4.19 1.70 -21.43
N HIS A 262 -4.35 0.38 -21.62
CA HIS A 262 -3.80 -0.60 -20.70
C HIS A 262 -2.28 -0.41 -20.55
N LYS A 263 -1.75 -0.47 -19.33
CA LYS A 263 -0.31 -0.31 -19.04
C LYS A 263 0.28 1.01 -19.58
N ILE A 264 -0.46 2.12 -19.44
CA ILE A 264 -0.12 3.39 -20.14
C ILE A 264 1.28 3.96 -19.81
N LEU A 265 1.77 3.85 -18.57
CA LEU A 265 3.12 4.31 -18.21
C LEU A 265 4.22 3.38 -18.73
N ASP A 266 3.94 2.08 -18.87
CA ASP A 266 4.86 1.14 -19.50
C ASP A 266 4.97 1.45 -20.99
N LYS A 267 3.83 1.70 -21.66
CA LYS A 267 3.78 2.13 -23.07
C LYS A 267 4.48 3.48 -23.30
N ALA A 268 4.47 4.35 -22.30
CA ALA A 268 5.22 5.62 -22.34
C ALA A 268 6.70 5.47 -21.96
N ASN A 269 7.16 4.27 -21.58
CA ASN A 269 8.50 4.00 -21.06
C ASN A 269 8.89 4.88 -19.86
N SER A 270 7.92 5.19 -19.00
CA SER A 270 8.09 6.11 -17.87
C SER A 270 7.85 5.46 -16.51
N MET A 271 7.46 4.19 -16.47
CA MET A 271 7.07 3.50 -15.23
C MET A 271 8.19 3.46 -14.19
N GLY A 272 9.42 3.09 -14.59
CA GLY A 272 10.57 3.07 -13.69
C GLY A 272 10.90 4.44 -13.09
N TYR A 273 10.85 5.49 -13.93
CA TYR A 273 11.11 6.86 -13.48
C TYR A 273 10.00 7.37 -12.57
N ALA A 274 8.73 7.07 -12.87
CA ALA A 274 7.63 7.41 -11.98
C ALA A 274 7.80 6.72 -10.61
N MET A 275 8.09 5.41 -10.62
CA MET A 275 8.23 4.63 -9.39
C MET A 275 9.37 5.13 -8.50
N PHE A 276 10.48 5.57 -9.10
CA PHE A 276 11.60 6.19 -8.39
C PHE A 276 11.15 7.34 -7.47
N PHE A 277 10.34 8.27 -7.98
CA PHE A 277 9.85 9.39 -7.17
C PHE A 277 8.78 8.98 -6.17
N CYS A 278 7.91 8.02 -6.51
CA CYS A 278 6.86 7.61 -5.57
C CYS A 278 7.42 6.98 -4.30
N LEU A 279 8.56 6.29 -4.40
CA LEU A 279 9.27 5.72 -3.25
C LEU A 279 9.74 6.78 -2.25
N ILE A 280 9.93 8.04 -2.66
CA ILE A 280 10.41 9.12 -1.77
C ILE A 280 9.47 9.32 -0.58
N PHE A 281 8.17 9.14 -0.75
CA PHE A 281 7.20 9.24 0.35
C PHE A 281 7.39 8.19 1.45
N ILE A 282 7.98 7.04 1.12
CA ILE A 282 8.27 5.99 2.11
C ILE A 282 9.46 6.42 2.99
N TRP A 283 10.41 7.16 2.42
CA TRP A 283 11.64 7.57 3.13
C TRP A 283 11.52 8.89 3.86
N ALA A 284 10.53 9.71 3.52
CA ALA A 284 10.36 11.07 4.02
C ALA A 284 10.27 11.16 5.56
N SER A 285 9.78 10.11 6.22
CA SER A 285 9.67 10.04 7.68
C SER A 285 10.92 9.46 8.38
N LEU A 286 11.80 8.75 7.66
CA LEU A 286 12.98 8.08 8.25
C LEU A 286 13.90 9.01 9.06
N PRO A 287 14.17 10.28 8.66
CA PRO A 287 15.02 11.18 9.45
C PRO A 287 14.52 11.45 10.88
N GLN A 288 13.25 11.17 11.16
CA GLN A 288 12.61 11.40 12.46
C GLN A 288 12.94 10.29 13.47
N ALA A 289 13.38 9.11 13.02
CA ALA A 289 13.76 8.00 13.89
C ALA A 289 15.24 8.09 14.29
N THR A 290 15.55 8.87 15.34
CA THR A 290 16.93 8.94 15.87
C THR A 290 17.32 7.67 16.65
N PRO A 291 18.61 7.35 16.76
CA PRO A 291 19.06 6.18 17.53
C PRO A 291 18.57 6.19 18.97
N GLU A 292 18.59 7.35 19.63
CA GLU A 292 18.15 7.53 21.01
C GLU A 292 16.65 7.24 21.14
N LEU A 293 15.85 7.72 20.18
CA LEU A 293 14.40 7.56 20.20
C LEU A 293 13.99 6.11 19.91
N VAL A 294 14.64 5.46 18.94
CA VAL A 294 14.41 4.03 18.66
C VAL A 294 14.80 3.19 19.87
N ARG A 295 15.91 3.52 20.53
CA ARG A 295 16.38 2.80 21.72
C ARG A 295 15.44 2.98 22.90
N SER A 296 14.91 4.18 23.14
CA SER A 296 14.03 4.46 24.27
C SER A 296 12.65 3.80 24.13
N LEU A 297 12.19 3.59 22.89
CA LEU A 297 10.87 3.04 22.59
C LEU A 297 10.90 1.60 22.05
N VAL A 298 12.05 0.93 22.06
CA VAL A 298 12.20 -0.42 21.50
C VAL A 298 11.22 -1.43 22.11
N THR A 299 11.06 -1.42 23.43
CA THR A 299 10.15 -2.35 24.12
C THR A 299 8.69 -2.09 23.75
N PRO A 300 8.18 -0.85 23.83
CA PRO A 300 6.85 -0.53 23.32
C PRO A 300 6.60 -0.92 21.86
N LEU A 301 7.59 -0.68 20.98
CA LEU A 301 7.50 -0.99 19.56
C LEU A 301 7.41 -2.50 19.30
N VAL A 302 8.28 -3.29 19.95
CA VAL A 302 8.29 -4.75 19.79
C VAL A 302 6.97 -5.35 20.27
N LEU A 303 6.43 -4.87 21.39
CA LEU A 303 5.13 -5.31 21.90
C LEU A 303 4.00 -4.93 20.94
N ALA A 304 3.94 -3.68 20.48
CA ALA A 304 2.90 -3.23 19.56
C ALA A 304 2.93 -4.03 18.25
N PHE A 305 4.08 -4.11 17.58
CA PHE A 305 4.20 -4.84 16.32
C PHE A 305 4.00 -6.34 16.49
N GLY A 306 4.58 -6.95 17.54
CA GLY A 306 4.45 -8.37 17.80
C GLY A 306 2.99 -8.78 18.01
N VAL A 307 2.27 -8.05 18.85
CA VAL A 307 0.84 -8.30 19.10
C VAL A 307 0.01 -8.08 17.83
N SER A 308 0.23 -6.99 17.09
CA SER A 308 -0.50 -6.73 15.86
C SER A 308 -0.29 -7.81 14.81
N VAL A 309 0.96 -8.25 14.59
CA VAL A 309 1.29 -9.31 13.63
C VAL A 309 0.67 -10.64 14.03
N ILE A 310 0.75 -11.01 15.31
CA ILE A 310 0.15 -12.26 15.82
C ILE A 310 -1.36 -12.23 15.65
N ALA A 311 -2.02 -11.11 16.00
CA ALA A 311 -3.46 -10.95 15.84
C ALA A 311 -3.91 -11.02 14.37
N ILE A 312 -3.13 -10.42 13.45
CA ILE A 312 -3.36 -10.54 12.01
C ILE A 312 -3.19 -11.99 11.55
N ALA A 313 -2.11 -12.66 11.93
CA ALA A 313 -1.83 -14.03 11.51
C ALA A 313 -2.92 -15.01 11.98
N ILE A 314 -3.34 -14.91 13.24
CA ILE A 314 -4.41 -15.75 13.81
C ILE A 314 -5.73 -15.49 13.09
N SER A 315 -6.15 -14.22 12.97
CA SER A 315 -7.44 -13.90 12.36
C SER A 315 -7.50 -14.30 10.88
N THR A 316 -6.46 -13.97 10.11
CA THR A 316 -6.39 -14.33 8.68
C THR A 316 -6.28 -15.83 8.45
N PHE A 317 -5.69 -16.60 9.36
CA PHE A 317 -5.72 -18.06 9.27
C PHE A 317 -7.15 -18.60 9.27
N PHE A 318 -8.03 -18.10 10.16
CA PHE A 318 -9.42 -18.52 10.20
C PHE A 318 -10.22 -17.97 9.01
N THR A 319 -10.08 -16.68 8.69
CA THR A 319 -10.83 -16.04 7.60
C THR A 319 -10.43 -16.60 6.23
N SER A 320 -9.17 -17.00 6.05
CA SER A 320 -8.71 -17.65 4.80
C SER A 320 -9.47 -18.93 4.51
N LYS A 321 -9.67 -19.79 5.53
CA LYS A 321 -10.44 -21.03 5.41
C LYS A 321 -11.91 -20.78 5.11
N LEU A 322 -12.51 -19.76 5.73
CA LEU A 322 -13.91 -19.41 5.50
C LEU A 322 -14.17 -18.89 4.08
N LEU A 323 -13.24 -18.11 3.53
CA LEU A 323 -13.43 -17.42 2.25
C LEU A 323 -12.77 -18.16 1.06
N GLY A 324 -12.05 -19.24 1.32
CA GLY A 324 -11.38 -20.06 0.30
C GLY A 324 -10.10 -19.42 -0.24
N TYR A 325 -9.38 -18.65 0.59
CA TYR A 325 -8.05 -18.13 0.27
C TYR A 325 -6.99 -19.02 0.92
N SER A 326 -5.77 -19.02 0.38
CA SER A 326 -4.65 -19.57 1.13
C SER A 326 -4.37 -18.69 2.36
N TRP A 327 -3.87 -19.30 3.44
CA TRP A 327 -3.49 -18.55 4.64
C TRP A 327 -2.44 -17.48 4.29
N ALA A 328 -1.48 -17.81 3.42
CA ALA A 328 -0.42 -16.91 3.01
C ALA A 328 -1.00 -15.70 2.27
N MET A 329 -1.94 -15.90 1.35
CA MET A 329 -2.56 -14.79 0.65
C MET A 329 -3.39 -13.91 1.60
N ALA A 330 -4.16 -14.53 2.49
CA ALA A 330 -4.95 -13.77 3.46
C ALA A 330 -4.08 -12.94 4.41
N THR A 331 -2.98 -13.51 4.91
CA THR A 331 -2.02 -12.79 5.74
C THR A 331 -1.34 -11.67 4.95
N ALA A 332 -0.91 -11.91 3.70
CA ALA A 332 -0.33 -10.86 2.85
C ALA A 332 -1.30 -9.68 2.62
N ILE A 333 -2.58 -9.97 2.39
CA ILE A 333 -3.63 -8.96 2.24
C ILE A 333 -3.75 -8.10 3.50
N ALA A 334 -3.86 -8.72 4.67
CA ALA A 334 -4.09 -8.00 5.92
C ALA A 334 -2.87 -7.21 6.40
N VAL A 335 -1.66 -7.77 6.26
CA VAL A 335 -0.42 -7.10 6.68
C VAL A 335 -0.09 -5.86 5.83
N ASN A 336 -0.79 -5.63 4.71
CA ASN A 336 -0.69 -4.36 3.96
C ASN A 336 -0.95 -3.12 4.83
N CYS A 337 -1.67 -3.23 5.94
CA CYS A 337 -1.89 -2.11 6.84
C CYS A 337 -0.58 -1.49 7.36
N LEU A 338 0.51 -2.28 7.41
CA LEU A 338 1.83 -1.86 7.89
C LEU A 338 2.70 -1.14 6.85
N PHE A 339 2.32 -1.10 5.57
CA PHE A 339 3.14 -0.46 4.52
C PHE A 339 2.35 0.16 3.38
N GLY A 340 1.26 -0.47 2.96
CA GLY A 340 0.36 0.04 1.94
C GLY A 340 1.05 0.36 0.61
N PHE A 341 0.49 1.36 -0.08
CA PHE A 341 0.97 1.81 -1.38
C PHE A 341 2.01 2.96 -1.23
N PRO A 342 3.09 3.02 -2.05
CA PRO A 342 3.44 2.17 -3.20
C PRO A 342 4.18 0.87 -2.89
N ALA A 343 4.46 0.61 -1.63
CA ALA A 343 5.31 -0.52 -1.25
C ALA A 343 4.72 -1.89 -1.61
N ASN A 344 3.41 -2.05 -1.50
CA ASN A 344 2.69 -3.27 -1.88
C ASN A 344 2.82 -3.61 -3.37
N PHE A 345 2.74 -2.62 -4.25
CA PHE A 345 2.88 -2.79 -5.69
C PHE A 345 4.28 -3.29 -6.05
N ILE A 346 5.31 -2.64 -5.52
CA ILE A 346 6.71 -2.98 -5.80
C ILE A 346 7.01 -4.37 -5.25
N LEU A 347 6.62 -4.64 -4.01
CA LEU A 347 6.86 -5.94 -3.38
C LEU A 347 6.21 -7.08 -4.18
N THR A 348 4.98 -6.85 -4.66
CA THR A 348 4.28 -7.84 -5.49
C THR A 348 5.02 -8.11 -6.80
N ASN A 349 5.46 -7.06 -7.49
CA ASN A 349 6.28 -7.19 -8.71
C ASN A 349 7.61 -7.90 -8.44
N GLU A 350 8.29 -7.52 -7.36
CA GLU A 350 9.59 -8.08 -6.98
C GLU A 350 9.48 -9.57 -6.67
N VAL A 351 8.47 -9.98 -5.92
CA VAL A 351 8.21 -11.39 -5.62
C VAL A 351 7.89 -12.16 -6.90
N ILE A 352 7.02 -11.65 -7.76
CA ILE A 352 6.67 -12.28 -9.04
C ILE A 352 7.91 -12.45 -9.92
N ASN A 353 8.74 -11.41 -10.05
CA ASN A 353 9.98 -11.47 -10.81
C ASN A 353 11.03 -12.42 -10.22
N ALA A 354 10.99 -12.66 -8.91
CA ALA A 354 11.89 -13.59 -8.23
C ALA A 354 11.42 -15.06 -8.27
N THR A 355 10.13 -15.31 -8.53
CA THR A 355 9.55 -16.66 -8.53
C THR A 355 9.19 -17.18 -9.92
N CYS A 356 8.82 -16.30 -10.86
CA CYS A 356 8.37 -16.65 -12.21
C CYS A 356 9.52 -16.55 -13.21
N GLU A 357 9.55 -17.46 -14.19
CA GLU A 357 10.63 -17.56 -15.17
C GLU A 357 10.24 -16.95 -16.52
N THR A 358 9.00 -17.16 -16.97
CA THR A 358 8.50 -16.64 -18.26
C THR A 358 7.58 -15.45 -18.10
N ASP A 359 7.38 -14.69 -19.18
CA ASP A 359 6.48 -13.53 -19.16
C ASP A 359 5.01 -13.95 -19.00
N GLU A 360 4.62 -15.13 -19.49
CA GLU A 360 3.28 -15.69 -19.30
C GLU A 360 3.02 -16.06 -17.82
N GLU A 361 4.03 -16.64 -17.15
CA GLU A 361 3.95 -16.95 -15.72
C GLU A 361 3.83 -15.68 -14.87
N LYS A 362 4.61 -14.65 -15.22
CA LYS A 362 4.55 -13.34 -14.55
C LYS A 362 3.18 -12.71 -14.74
N ASP A 363 2.65 -12.68 -15.96
CA ASP A 363 1.34 -12.08 -16.25
C ASP A 363 0.21 -12.84 -15.55
N HIS A 364 0.30 -14.17 -15.50
CA HIS A 364 -0.63 -15.01 -14.73
C HIS A 364 -0.62 -14.66 -13.24
N CYS A 365 0.56 -14.63 -12.60
CA CYS A 365 0.67 -14.31 -11.19
C CYS A 365 0.28 -12.86 -10.90
N MET A 366 0.63 -11.92 -11.78
CA MET A 366 0.29 -10.50 -11.64
C MET A 366 -1.22 -10.29 -11.66
N THR A 367 -1.92 -10.95 -12.59
CA THR A 367 -3.38 -10.88 -12.72
C THR A 367 -4.08 -11.32 -11.43
N TRP A 368 -3.51 -12.28 -10.70
CA TRP A 368 -4.11 -12.81 -9.46
C TRP A 368 -3.69 -12.05 -8.20
N LEU A 369 -2.40 -11.73 -8.07
CA LEU A 369 -1.84 -11.16 -6.84
C LEU A 369 -2.05 -9.65 -6.75
N LEU A 370 -1.89 -8.93 -7.87
CA LEU A 370 -1.89 -7.48 -7.86
C LEU A 370 -3.23 -6.90 -7.41
N PRO A 371 -4.40 -7.33 -7.96
CA PRO A 371 -5.69 -6.82 -7.51
C PRO A 371 -5.89 -6.94 -6.01
N LYS A 372 -5.53 -8.10 -5.46
CA LYS A 372 -5.70 -8.42 -4.03
C LYS A 372 -4.82 -7.56 -3.14
N MET A 373 -3.55 -7.36 -3.50
CA MET A 373 -2.63 -6.54 -2.72
C MET A 373 -3.01 -5.05 -2.77
N LEU A 374 -3.50 -4.57 -3.91
CA LEU A 374 -3.97 -3.20 -4.04
C LEU A 374 -5.26 -2.97 -3.27
N VAL A 375 -6.28 -3.80 -3.46
CA VAL A 375 -7.54 -3.71 -2.73
C VAL A 375 -7.30 -3.82 -1.23
N GLY A 376 -6.49 -4.78 -0.77
CA GLY A 376 -6.11 -4.92 0.64
C GLY A 376 -5.46 -3.65 1.22
N GLY A 377 -4.50 -3.06 0.49
CA GLY A 377 -3.83 -1.82 0.88
C GLY A 377 -4.78 -0.62 0.93
N PHE A 378 -5.65 -0.43 -0.07
CA PHE A 378 -6.62 0.67 -0.06
C PHE A 378 -7.68 0.50 1.03
N THR A 379 -8.19 -0.71 1.23
CA THR A 379 -9.16 -1.00 2.28
C THR A 379 -8.59 -0.70 3.67
N THR A 380 -7.35 -1.12 3.94
CA THR A 380 -6.73 -0.91 5.25
C THR A 380 -6.21 0.51 5.44
N VAL A 381 -5.23 0.92 4.63
CA VAL A 381 -4.45 2.15 4.84
C VAL A 381 -5.24 3.41 4.51
N THR A 382 -6.28 3.32 3.68
CA THR A 382 -7.00 4.50 3.23
C THR A 382 -8.37 4.69 3.87
N ILE A 383 -9.18 3.63 3.93
CA ILE A 383 -10.54 3.71 4.44
C ILE A 383 -10.57 3.28 5.91
N GLY A 384 -10.16 2.04 6.17
CA GLY A 384 -10.28 1.44 7.49
C GLY A 384 -9.49 2.21 8.55
N SER A 385 -8.29 2.65 8.21
CA SER A 385 -7.42 3.36 9.15
C SER A 385 -7.89 4.76 9.51
N VAL A 386 -8.45 5.51 8.57
CA VAL A 386 -8.95 6.88 8.83
C VAL A 386 -10.16 6.81 9.74
N ILE A 387 -11.05 5.85 9.47
CA ILE A 387 -12.21 5.56 10.34
C ILE A 387 -11.73 5.16 11.72
N LEU A 388 -10.82 4.18 11.80
CA LEU A 388 -10.26 3.71 13.07
C LEU A 388 -9.57 4.84 13.84
N ALA A 389 -8.67 5.59 13.21
CA ALA A 389 -7.95 6.71 13.81
C ALA A 389 -8.89 7.81 14.31
N GLY A 390 -9.97 8.11 13.56
CA GLY A 390 -10.99 9.05 13.98
C GLY A 390 -11.69 8.61 15.28
N TYR A 391 -12.05 7.34 15.40
CA TYR A 391 -12.60 6.81 16.65
C TYR A 391 -11.57 6.81 17.78
N LEU A 392 -10.33 6.41 17.51
CA LEU A 392 -9.25 6.39 18.51
C LEU A 392 -8.95 7.80 19.04
N ALA A 393 -8.93 8.81 18.17
CA ALA A 393 -8.73 10.20 18.55
C ALA A 393 -9.79 10.67 19.56
N GLN A 394 -11.07 10.39 19.30
CA GLN A 394 -12.15 10.71 20.23
C GLN A 394 -11.97 10.04 21.60
N ILE A 395 -11.52 8.77 21.60
CA ILE A 395 -11.26 8.03 22.84
C ILE A 395 -10.09 8.67 23.61
N ILE A 396 -8.98 8.99 22.93
CA ILE A 396 -7.81 9.65 23.53
C ILE A 396 -8.20 10.99 24.16
N GLU A 397 -8.97 11.82 23.44
CA GLU A 397 -9.45 13.12 23.93
C GLU A 397 -10.41 12.99 25.12
N THR A 398 -11.13 11.87 25.23
CA THR A 398 -12.06 11.61 26.33
C THR A 398 -11.34 11.07 27.56
N LEU A 399 -10.30 10.24 27.40
CA LEU A 399 -9.54 9.65 28.51
C LEU A 399 -8.71 10.68 29.29
N ALA A 400 -8.41 11.84 28.69
CA ALA A 400 -7.68 12.93 29.32
C ALA A 400 -8.55 13.91 30.12
N LYS A 401 -9.88 13.72 30.10
CA LYS A 401 -10.85 14.46 30.94
C LYS A 401 -11.24 13.60 32.13
#